data_AF-G2I1Z2-F1
#
_entry.id   AF-G2I1Z2-F1
#
_cell.length_a   1.000
_cell.length_b   1.000
_cell.length_c   1.000
_cell.angle_alpha   90.00
_cell.angle_beta   90.00
_cell.angle_gamma   90.00
#
_symmetry.space_group_name_H-M   'P 1'
#
loop_
_entity.id
_entity.type
_entity.pdbx_description
1 polymer ?
#
loop_
_entity_poly.entity_id
_entity_poly.type
_entity_poly.pdbx_seq_one_letter_code
_entity_poly.pdbx_strand_id
1 'polypeptide(L)' 'METYVNTLLDCGFRLRHLAKPCPPADILQGRPDLEDTLRRSPMLILVAPKTIEKK' A
#
# COMPACT_ATOMS: atom_id res chain seq x y z
N MET A 1 3.46 9.88 2.54
CA MET A 1 2.34 8.91 2.66
C MET A 1 1.02 9.66 2.62
N GLU A 2 0.84 10.65 3.48
CA GLU A 2 -0.33 11.54 3.50
C GLU A 2 -0.69 12.13 2.12
N THR A 3 0.29 12.65 1.38
CA THR A 3 0.08 13.23 0.04
C THR A 3 -0.65 12.28 -0.92
N TYR A 4 -0.25 11.01 -1.00
CA TYR A 4 -0.89 10.03 -1.90
C TYR A 4 -2.35 9.76 -1.51
N VAL A 5 -2.62 9.66 -0.20
CA VAL A 5 -3.97 9.41 0.31
C VAL A 5 -4.86 10.61 0.03
N ASN A 6 -4.41 11.80 0.38
CA ASN A 6 -5.19 13.02 0.21
C ASN A 6 -5.47 13.29 -1.26
N THR A 7 -4.50 13.13 -2.15
CA THR A 7 -4.74 13.29 -3.60
C THR A 7 -5.82 12.34 -4.13
N LEU A 8 -5.85 11.08 -3.68
CA LEU A 8 -6.89 10.13 -4.10
C LEU A 8 -8.27 10.56 -3.58
N LEU A 9 -8.35 11.00 -2.33
CA LEU A 9 -9.60 11.48 -1.73
C LEU A 9 -10.11 12.75 -2.42
N ASP A 10 -9.23 13.72 -2.66
CA ASP A 10 -9.55 14.98 -3.35
C ASP A 10 -10.03 14.73 -4.79
N CYS A 11 -9.52 13.68 -5.45
CA CYS A 11 -9.96 13.25 -6.77
C CYS A 11 -11.29 12.46 -6.75
N GLY A 12 -11.94 12.31 -5.59
CA GLY A 12 -13.23 11.63 -5.43
C GLY A 12 -13.15 10.10 -5.38
N PHE A 13 -11.96 9.53 -5.19
CA PHE A 13 -11.81 8.10 -4.94
C PHE A 13 -12.10 7.78 -3.48
N ARG A 14 -12.65 6.59 -3.22
CA ARG A 14 -12.84 6.09 -1.87
C ARG A 14 -11.69 5.17 -1.50
N LEU A 15 -10.88 5.52 -0.51
CA LEU A 15 -9.82 4.63 -0.05
C LEU A 15 -10.42 3.39 0.63
N ARG A 16 -10.17 2.20 0.08
CA ARG A 16 -10.65 0.91 0.59
C ARG A 16 -9.58 0.16 1.37
N HIS A 17 -8.34 0.19 0.90
CA HIS A 17 -7.25 -0.54 1.53
C HIS A 17 -5.94 0.21 1.39
N LEU A 18 -5.15 0.19 2.45
CA LEU A 18 -3.80 0.70 2.49
C LEU A 18 -2.94 -0.34 3.18
N ALA A 19 -1.86 -0.75 2.54
CA ALA A 19 -0.93 -1.72 3.11
C ALA A 19 0.52 -1.39 2.75
N LYS A 20 1.42 -1.78 3.64
CA LYS A 20 2.84 -1.89 3.36
C LYS A 20 3.16 -3.38 3.38
N PRO A 21 3.43 -4.01 2.22
CA PRO A 21 3.69 -5.43 2.20
C PRO A 21 5.01 -5.73 2.94
N CYS A 22 4.99 -6.82 3.69
CA CYS A 22 6.19 -7.45 4.23
C CYS A 22 6.40 -8.79 3.54
N PRO A 23 7.64 -9.17 3.23
CA PRO A 23 7.92 -10.51 2.72
C PRO A 23 7.50 -11.57 3.77
N PRO A 24 6.91 -12.69 3.34
CA PRO A 24 6.57 -13.79 4.24
C PRO A 24 7.82 -14.47 4.78
N ALA A 25 7.69 -15.13 5.94
CA ALA A 25 8.81 -15.72 6.68
C ALA A 25 9.63 -16.73 5.86
N ASP A 26 8.97 -17.55 5.04
CA ASP A 26 9.64 -18.54 4.18
C ASP A 26 10.55 -17.89 3.12
N ILE A 27 10.16 -16.71 2.64
CA ILE A 27 10.96 -15.95 1.67
C ILE A 27 12.15 -15.29 2.34
N LEU A 28 12.00 -14.80 3.58
CA LEU A 28 13.10 -14.22 4.35
C LEU A 28 14.20 -15.25 4.66
N GLN A 29 13.83 -16.49 4.94
CA GLN A 29 14.81 -17.58 5.15
C GLN A 29 15.66 -17.84 3.90
N GLY A 30 15.07 -17.75 2.71
CA GLY A 30 15.78 -17.92 1.44
C GLY A 30 16.51 -16.67 0.93
N ARG A 31 16.18 -15.49 1.48
CA ARG A 31 16.67 -14.16 1.05
C ARG A 31 16.85 -13.24 2.26
N PRO A 32 17.90 -13.46 3.08
CA PRO A 32 18.16 -12.65 4.27
C PRO A 32 18.45 -11.17 3.94
N ASP A 33 18.87 -10.87 2.69
CA ASP A 33 18.99 -9.50 2.19
C ASP A 33 17.68 -8.69 2.29
N LEU A 34 16.53 -9.37 2.32
CA LEU A 34 15.22 -8.75 2.42
C LEU A 34 14.83 -8.39 3.86
N GLU A 35 15.61 -8.75 4.87
CA GLU A 35 15.33 -8.35 6.27
C GLU A 35 15.27 -6.82 6.43
N ASP A 36 16.05 -6.08 5.64
CA ASP A 36 16.02 -4.61 5.65
C ASP A 36 14.64 -4.04 5.25
N THR A 37 13.91 -4.77 4.40
CA THR A 37 12.56 -4.37 3.95
C THR A 37 11.53 -4.45 5.07
N LEU A 38 11.80 -5.22 6.14
CA LEU A 38 10.95 -5.26 7.33
C LEU A 38 11.09 -3.99 8.17
N ARG A 39 12.28 -3.42 8.20
CA ARG A 39 12.55 -2.15 8.90
C ARG A 39 12.03 -0.96 8.12
N ARG A 40 12.22 -0.96 6.80
CA ARG A 40 11.75 0.10 5.92
C ARG A 40 11.12 -0.48 4.67
N SER A 41 9.80 -0.59 4.71
CA SER A 41 9.05 -1.11 3.56
C SER A 41 9.25 -0.21 2.34
N PRO A 42 9.74 -0.76 1.21
CA PRO A 42 10.02 0.01 0.00
C PRO A 42 8.75 0.35 -0.79
N MET A 43 7.62 -0.25 -0.45
CA MET A 43 6.39 -0.18 -1.24
C MET A 43 5.18 0.22 -0.39
N LEU A 44 4.27 0.97 -1.02
CA LEU A 44 2.97 1.32 -0.48
C LEU A 44 1.90 0.84 -1.46
N ILE A 45 0.95 0.03 -0.98
CA ILE A 45 -0.18 -0.47 -1.76
C ILE A 45 -1.43 0.31 -1.33
N LEU A 46 -2.13 0.89 -2.30
CA LEU A 46 -3.37 1.65 -2.12
C LEU A 46 -4.43 1.06 -3.04
N VAL A 47 -5.59 0.71 -2.49
CA VAL A 47 -6.77 0.30 -3.26
C VAL A 47 -7.84 1.35 -3.06
N ALA A 48 -8.16 2.07 -4.14
CA ALA A 48 -9.12 3.16 -4.10
C ALA A 48 -10.07 3.07 -5.31
N PRO A 49 -11.24 2.41 -5.20
CA PRO A 49 -12.24 2.46 -6.24
C PRO A 49 -12.80 3.88 -6.43
N LYS A 50 -13.10 4.24 -7.68
CA LYS A 50 -13.76 5.50 -8.00
C LYS A 50 -15.21 5.44 -7.55
N THR A 51 -15.66 6.46 -6.82
CA THR A 51 -17.08 6.59 -6.48
C THR A 51 -17.81 7.04 -7.74
N ILE A 52 -18.62 6.16 -8.32
CA ILE A 52 -19.50 6.51 -9.43
C ILE A 52 -20.85 6.79 -8.79
N GLU A 53 -21.25 8.06 -8.68
CA GLU A 53 -22.63 8.38 -8.32
C GLU A 53 -23.53 7.84 -9.43
N LYS A 54 -24.34 6.83 -9.09
CA LYS A 54 -25.41 6.36 -9.97
C LYS A 54 -26.55 7.37 -9.85
N LYS A 55 -26.70 8.20 -10.87
CA LYS A 55 -27.86 9.09 -11.07
C LYS A 55 -29.10 8.29 -11.46
#